data_AF-A0A952KMW0-F1
#
_entry.id   AF-A0A952KMW0-F1
#
_cell.length_a   1.000
_cell.length_b   1.000
_cell.length_c   1.000
_cell.angle_alpha   90.00
_cell.angle_beta   90.00
_cell.angle_gamma   90.00
#
_symmetry.space_group_name_H-M   'P 1'
#
loop_
_entity.id
_entity.type
_entity.pdbx_description
1 polymer ?
#
loop_
_entity_poly.entity_id
_entity_poly.type
_entity_poly.pdbx_seq_one_letter_code
_entity_poly.pdbx_strand_id
1 'polypeptide(L)'
;QGLDRETLTRHLHKQGLGALLSEIQKAALKSGAPFLAPDTILANAHARWIETFNAVSRLTALDRALNSAFDQVGTDFYSRLKLERDSLRRSLRSGQIWQEEAKKA
;
A
#
# COMPACT_ATOMS: atom_id res chain seq x y z
N GLN A 1 -6.21 -15.59 20.13
CA GLN A 1 -6.15 -14.52 21.16
C GLN A 1 -5.89 -13.22 20.41
N GLY A 2 -6.87 -12.31 20.39
CA GLY A 2 -6.75 -11.05 19.65
C GLY A 2 -5.87 -10.06 20.39
N LEU A 3 -5.12 -9.21 19.68
CA LEU A 3 -4.41 -8.10 20.30
C LEU A 3 -5.43 -7.15 20.97
N ASP A 4 -5.23 -6.85 22.25
CA ASP A 4 -5.98 -5.79 22.94
C ASP A 4 -5.59 -4.43 22.34
N ARG A 5 -6.40 -4.00 21.37
CA ARG A 5 -6.20 -2.77 20.60
C ARG A 5 -6.23 -1.54 21.48
N GLU A 6 -7.00 -1.55 22.56
CA GLU A 6 -7.11 -0.42 23.48
C GLU A 6 -5.86 -0.29 24.35
N THR A 7 -5.33 -1.42 24.82
CA THR A 7 -4.07 -1.44 25.58
C THR A 7 -2.89 -1.05 24.71
N LEU A 8 -2.81 -1.52 23.46
CA LEU A 8 -1.80 -1.07 22.52
C LEU A 8 -1.92 0.43 22.22
N THR A 9 -3.13 0.93 21.97
CA THR A 9 -3.37 2.35 21.67
C THR A 9 -2.97 3.23 22.85
N ARG A 10 -3.33 2.85 24.08
CA ARG A 10 -2.89 3.55 25.31
C ARG A 10 -1.38 3.52 25.47
N HIS A 11 -0.73 2.39 25.17
CA HIS A 11 0.73 2.27 25.26
C HIS A 11 1.42 3.21 24.26
N LEU A 12 0.97 3.23 23.01
CA LEU A 12 1.52 4.12 21.97
C LEU A 12 1.27 5.60 22.31
N HIS A 13 0.12 5.94 22.88
CA HIS A 13 -0.14 7.28 23.42
C HIS A 13 0.84 7.66 24.53
N LYS A 14 1.09 6.75 25.48
CA LYS A 14 2.06 6.97 26.57
C LYS A 14 3.49 7.18 26.05
N GLN A 15 3.85 6.58 24.91
CA GLN A 15 5.15 6.80 24.26
C GLN A 15 5.21 8.08 23.41
N GLY A 16 4.17 8.92 23.42
CA GLY A 16 4.13 10.16 22.64
C GLY A 16 3.77 9.97 21.17
N LEU A 17 3.46 8.75 20.75
CA LEU A 17 3.12 8.42 19.35
C LEU A 17 1.65 8.67 19.01
N GLY A 18 0.85 9.18 19.95
CA GLY A 18 -0.60 9.38 19.76
C GLY A 18 -0.96 10.32 18.61
N ALA A 19 -0.24 11.44 18.48
CA ALA A 19 -0.46 12.37 17.37
C ALA A 19 -0.14 11.72 16.01
N LEU A 20 0.99 10.99 15.92
CA LEU A 20 1.37 10.24 14.74
C LEU A 20 0.33 9.18 14.39
N LEU A 21 -0.17 8.45 15.39
CA LEU A 21 -1.21 7.43 15.19
C LEU A 21 -2.50 8.05 14.62
N SER A 22 -2.89 9.23 15.13
CA SER A 22 -4.07 9.95 14.65
C SER A 22 -3.89 10.45 13.21
N GLU A 23 -2.70 10.95 12.86
CA GLU A 23 -2.39 11.34 11.48
C GLU A 23 -2.32 10.14 10.53
N ILE A 24 -1.77 9.01 10.98
CA ILE A 24 -1.82 7.75 10.23
C ILE A 24 -3.27 7.31 10.01
N GLN A 25 -4.12 7.38 11.04
CA GLN A 25 -5.54 7.05 10.94
C GLN A 25 -6.29 8.00 10.00
N LYS A 26 -6.02 9.31 10.04
CA LYS A 26 -6.59 10.27 9.10
C LYS A 26 -6.12 10.02 7.67
N ALA A 27 -4.83 9.78 7.47
CA ALA A 27 -4.26 9.47 6.16
C ALA A 27 -4.84 8.16 5.60
N ALA A 28 -5.02 7.16 6.47
CA ALA A 28 -5.69 5.92 6.19
C ALA A 28 -7.16 6.12 5.76
N LEU A 29 -7.93 6.92 6.50
CA LEU A 29 -9.32 7.23 6.13
C LEU A 29 -9.40 8.02 4.82
N LYS A 30 -8.47 8.96 4.61
CA LYS A 30 -8.42 9.81 3.41
C LYS A 30 -7.93 9.06 2.17
N SER A 31 -7.18 7.98 2.32
CA SER A 31 -6.63 7.22 1.19
C SER A 31 -7.68 6.34 0.49
N GLY A 32 -8.90 6.23 1.01
CA GLY A 32 -9.94 5.39 0.43
C GLY A 32 -9.58 3.91 0.42
N ALA A 33 -8.61 3.51 1.25
CA ALA A 33 -8.08 2.17 1.30
C ALA A 33 -9.12 1.18 1.86
N PRO A 34 -9.54 0.17 1.10
CA PRO A 34 -10.64 -0.71 1.50
C PRO A 34 -10.24 -1.71 2.60
N PHE A 35 -8.98 -1.78 3.00
CA PHE A 35 -8.51 -2.50 4.20
C PHE A 35 -8.66 -1.69 5.50
N LEU A 36 -8.97 -0.40 5.40
CA LEU A 36 -9.23 0.50 6.54
C LEU A 36 -10.72 0.78 6.71
N ALA A 37 -11.56 0.16 5.87
CA ALA A 37 -13.01 0.26 5.97
C ALA A 37 -13.48 -0.32 7.33
N PRO A 38 -14.32 0.40 8.08
CA PRO A 38 -14.75 -0.02 9.41
C PRO A 38 -15.51 -1.36 9.41
N ASP A 39 -16.15 -1.70 8.29
CA ASP A 39 -17.01 -2.88 8.14
C ASP A 39 -16.29 -4.11 7.55
N THR A 40 -14.96 -4.08 7.41
CA THR A 40 -14.22 -5.23 6.85
C THR A 40 -13.77 -6.18 7.96
N ILE A 41 -13.91 -7.50 7.72
CA ILE A 41 -13.33 -8.50 8.62
C ILE A 41 -11.80 -8.43 8.59
N LEU A 42 -11.16 -8.72 9.73
CA LEU A 42 -9.70 -8.62 9.89
C LEU A 42 -8.93 -9.41 8.83
N ALA A 43 -9.43 -10.59 8.43
CA ALA A 43 -8.83 -11.40 7.38
C ALA A 43 -8.78 -10.67 6.02
N ASN A 44 -9.85 -9.98 5.65
CA ASN A 44 -9.94 -9.23 4.39
C ASN A 44 -9.10 -7.94 4.45
N ALA A 45 -9.08 -7.25 5.60
CA ALA A 45 -8.15 -6.14 5.82
C ALA A 45 -6.70 -6.59 5.65
N HIS A 46 -6.34 -7.73 6.26
CA HIS A 46 -4.99 -8.26 6.21
C HIS A 46 -4.58 -8.67 4.79
N ALA A 47 -5.46 -9.38 4.06
CA ALA A 47 -5.21 -9.77 2.67
C ALA A 47 -4.97 -8.54 1.76
N ARG A 48 -5.85 -7.54 1.85
CA ARG A 48 -5.73 -6.28 1.11
C ARG A 48 -4.50 -5.45 1.51
N TRP A 49 -4.09 -5.52 2.78
CA TRP A 49 -2.85 -4.90 3.23
C TRP A 49 -1.62 -5.57 2.61
N ILE A 50 -1.57 -6.92 2.59
CA ILE A 50 -0.50 -7.67 1.94
C ILE A 50 -0.42 -7.33 0.45
N GLU A 51 -1.55 -7.31 -0.24
CA GLU A 51 -1.62 -6.93 -1.66
C GLU A 51 -1.03 -5.54 -1.89
N THR A 52 -1.47 -4.57 -1.09
CA THR A 52 -1.00 -3.19 -1.17
C THR A 52 0.51 -3.10 -0.87
N PHE A 53 0.99 -3.81 0.15
CA PHE A 53 2.41 -3.85 0.52
C PHE A 53 3.27 -4.41 -0.60
N ASN A 54 2.83 -5.51 -1.24
CA ASN A 54 3.52 -6.10 -2.38
C ASN A 54 3.59 -5.14 -3.57
N ALA A 55 2.49 -4.44 -3.87
CA ALA A 55 2.45 -3.46 -4.95
C ALA A 55 3.37 -2.26 -4.69
N VAL A 56 3.40 -1.72 -3.47
CA VAL A 56 4.31 -0.62 -3.09
C VAL A 56 5.76 -1.07 -3.12
N SER A 57 6.04 -2.29 -2.68
CA SER A 57 7.38 -2.89 -2.73
C SER A 57 7.86 -3.04 -4.18
N ARG A 58 7.00 -3.53 -5.08
CA ARG A 58 7.28 -3.64 -6.51
C ARG A 58 7.50 -2.27 -7.14
N LEU A 59 6.69 -1.27 -6.80
CA LEU A 59 6.86 0.11 -7.29
C LEU A 59 8.24 0.66 -6.90
N THR A 60 8.65 0.47 -5.65
CA THR A 60 9.97 0.88 -5.16
C THR A 60 11.10 0.16 -5.88
N ALA A 61 10.95 -1.15 -6.14
CA ALA A 61 11.93 -1.91 -6.90
C ALA A 61 12.05 -1.43 -8.35
N LEU A 62 10.93 -1.11 -9.00
CA LEU A 62 10.91 -0.54 -10.35
C LEU A 62 11.58 0.84 -10.41
N ASP A 63 11.32 1.71 -9.43
CA ASP A 63 11.98 3.03 -9.36
C ASP A 63 13.50 2.89 -9.19
N ARG A 64 13.96 1.95 -8.33
CA ARG A 64 15.39 1.65 -8.19
C ARG A 64 15.99 1.10 -9.48
N ALA A 65 15.32 0.14 -10.12
CA ALA A 65 15.77 -0.45 -11.37
C ALA A 65 15.86 0.61 -12.49
N LEU A 66 14.88 1.50 -12.60
CA LEU A 66 14.91 2.61 -13.57
C LEU A 66 16.06 3.58 -13.31
N ASN A 67 16.36 3.88 -12.05
CA ASN A 67 17.48 4.75 -11.70
C ASN A 67 18.83 4.09 -12.00
N SER A 68 18.98 2.78 -11.80
CA SER A 68 20.22 2.05 -12.09
C SER A 68 20.40 1.72 -13.58
N ALA A 69 19.31 1.56 -14.32
CA ALA A 69 19.34 1.02 -15.68
C ALA A 69 19.48 2.09 -16.77
N PHE A 70 19.37 3.38 -16.45
CA PHE A 70 19.33 4.46 -17.45
C PHE A 70 20.48 4.39 -18.50
N ASP A 71 21.69 4.07 -18.07
CA ASP A 71 22.87 3.95 -18.96
C ASP A 71 23.27 2.49 -19.28
N GLN A 72 22.60 1.50 -18.68
CA GLN A 72 23.04 0.09 -18.70
C GLN A 72 22.17 -0.84 -19.54
N VAL A 73 20.95 -0.43 -19.87
CA VAL A 73 19.99 -1.26 -20.62
C VAL A 73 19.53 -0.57 -21.89
N GLY A 74 19.15 -1.37 -22.89
CA GLY A 74 18.57 -0.85 -24.13
C GLY A 74 17.28 -0.07 -23.89
N THR A 75 17.01 0.90 -24.77
CA THR A 75 15.84 1.78 -24.76
C THR A 75 14.51 1.04 -24.61
N ASP A 76 14.39 -0.13 -25.24
CA ASP A 76 13.18 -0.95 -25.21
C ASP A 76 12.90 -1.54 -23.83
N PHE A 77 13.94 -2.05 -23.16
CA PHE A 77 13.80 -2.61 -21.82
C PHE A 77 13.49 -1.52 -20.79
N TYR A 78 14.19 -0.39 -20.89
CA TYR A 78 13.93 0.78 -20.06
C TYR A 78 12.49 1.30 -20.23
N SER A 79 11.99 1.35 -21.46
CA SER A 79 10.62 1.77 -21.77
C SER A 79 9.57 0.83 -21.18
N ARG A 80 9.80 -0.49 -21.22
CA ARG A 80 8.91 -1.48 -20.58
C ARG A 80 8.84 -1.30 -19.06
N LEU A 81 9.97 -1.11 -18.39
CA LEU A 81 10.02 -0.84 -16.95
C LEU A 81 9.27 0.46 -16.59
N LYS A 82 9.41 1.51 -17.40
CA LYS A 82 8.64 2.75 -17.22
C LYS A 82 7.14 2.51 -17.31
N LEU A 83 6.70 1.79 -18.34
CA LEU A 83 5.28 1.47 -18.55
C LEU A 83 4.71 0.67 -17.37
N GLU A 84 5.45 -0.32 -16.88
CA GLU A 84 5.05 -1.11 -15.72
C GLU A 84 4.90 -0.23 -14.47
N ARG A 85 5.90 0.61 -14.19
CA ARG A 85 5.92 1.55 -13.06
C ARG A 85 4.75 2.54 -13.14
N ASP A 86 4.50 3.11 -14.31
CA ASP A 86 3.40 4.06 -14.51
C ASP A 86 2.02 3.39 -14.47
N SER A 87 1.90 2.15 -14.94
CA SER A 87 0.67 1.35 -14.79
C SER A 87 0.39 1.07 -13.31
N LEU A 88 1.37 0.52 -12.59
CA LEU A 88 1.23 0.18 -11.17
C LEU A 88 0.94 1.41 -10.30
N ARG A 89 1.63 2.52 -10.56
CA ARG A 89 1.39 3.80 -9.86
C ARG A 89 0.01 4.39 -10.15
N ARG A 90 -0.54 4.16 -11.35
CA ARG A 90 -1.93 4.56 -11.66
C ARG A 90 -2.93 3.69 -10.91
N SER A 91 -2.76 2.36 -10.94
CA SER A 91 -3.65 1.42 -10.24
C SER A 91 -3.69 1.64 -8.72
N LEU A 92 -2.55 1.98 -8.10
CA LEU A 92 -2.48 2.35 -6.68
C LEU A 92 -3.22 3.66 -6.37
N ARG A 93 -3.19 4.65 -7.27
CA ARG A 93 -3.85 5.94 -7.08
C ARG A 93 -5.35 5.92 -7.36
N SER A 94 -5.78 5.18 -8.37
CA SER A 94 -7.21 5.02 -8.68
C SER A 94 -7.89 4.02 -7.75
N GLY A 95 -7.11 3.26 -6.98
CA GLY A 95 -7.60 2.16 -6.16
C GLY A 95 -8.10 0.96 -6.94
N GLN A 96 -7.72 0.88 -8.22
CA GLN A 96 -8.08 -0.22 -9.10
C GLN A 96 -7.39 -1.53 -8.73
N ILE A 97 -6.28 -1.46 -7.98
CA ILE A 97 -5.63 -2.64 -7.39
C ILE A 97 -6.64 -3.46 -6.55
N TRP A 98 -7.61 -2.83 -5.89
CA TRP A 98 -8.58 -3.52 -5.05
C TRP A 98 -9.86 -3.95 -5.79
N GLN A 99 -10.00 -3.64 -7.09
CA GLN A 99 -11.21 -3.96 -7.87
C GLN A 99 -11.09 -5.25 -8.69
N GLU A 100 -9.88 -5.74 -8.95
CA GLU A 100 -9.65 -7.00 -9.68
C GLU A 100 -10.14 -8.22 -8.89
N GLU A 101 -10.01 -8.23 -7.56
CA GLU A 101 -10.52 -9.32 -6.71
C GLU A 101 -12.05 -9.39 -6.68
N ALA A 102 -12.74 -8.25 -6.77
CA ALA A 102 -14.21 -8.19 -6.74
C ALA A 102 -14.87 -8.78 -8.00
N LYS A 103 -14.12 -8.97 -9.09
CA LYS A 103 -14.62 -9.59 -10.33
C LYS A 103 -14.41 -11.11 -10.40
N LYS A 104 -13.69 -11.70 -9.44
CA LYS A 104 -13.46 -13.15 -9.36
C LYS A 104 -14.28 -13.86 -8.27
N ALA A 105 -15.17 -13.14 -7.60
CA ALA A 105 -16.09 -13.68 -6.58
C ALA A 105 -17.51 -13.82 -7.14
#